data_AF-A0A942YQQ4-F1
#
_entry.id   AF-A0A942YQQ4-F1
#
_cell.length_a   1.000
_cell.length_b   1.000
_cell.length_c   1.000
_cell.angle_alpha   90.00
_cell.angle_beta   90.00
_cell.angle_gamma   90.00
#
_symmetry.space_group_name_H-M   'P 1'
#
loop_
_entity.id
_entity.type
_entity.pdbx_description
1 polymer ?
#
loop_
_entity_poly.entity_id
_entity_poly.type
_entity_poly.pdbx_seq_one_letter_code
_entity_poly.pdbx_strand_id
1 'polypeptide(L)' 'MTADDLLIKIEENRKNMIELGLSSSFIDERVINISNQLDKLLYKYQTIITKKQ' A
#
# COMPACT_ATOMS: atom_id res chain seq x y z
N MET A 1 5.06 12.78 -8.75
CA MET A 1 4.34 12.14 -7.64
C MET A 1 4.95 12.65 -6.36
N THR A 2 4.16 13.37 -5.57
CA THR A 2 4.54 13.96 -4.29
C THR A 2 4.42 12.93 -3.17
N ALA A 3 4.86 13.29 -1.95
CA ALA A 3 4.64 12.47 -0.76
C ALA A 3 3.14 12.29 -0.46
N ASP A 4 2.34 13.33 -0.70
CA ASP A 4 0.89 13.32 -0.47
C ASP A 4 0.16 12.41 -1.47
N ASP A 5 0.57 12.45 -2.75
CA ASP A 5 0.05 11.51 -3.77
C ASP A 5 0.32 10.05 -3.39
N LEU A 6 1.47 9.79 -2.76
CA LEU A 6 1.85 8.46 -2.28
C LEU A 6 0.97 8.02 -1.11
N LEU A 7 0.68 8.91 -0.15
CA LEU A 7 -0.19 8.61 0.97
C LEU A 7 -1.61 8.25 0.52
N ILE A 8 -2.17 9.00 -0.44
CA ILE A 8 -3.49 8.70 -1.00
C ILE A 8 -3.49 7.29 -1.59
N LYS A 9 -2.48 6.97 -2.40
CA LYS A 9 -2.37 5.66 -3.06
C LYS A 9 -2.13 4.51 -2.08
N ILE A 10 -1.42 4.75 -0.99
CA ILE A 10 -1.22 3.80 0.11
C ILE A 10 -2.57 3.51 0.77
N GLU A 11 -3.34 4.54 1.11
CA GLU A 11 -4.65 4.36 1.75
C GLU A 11 -5.67 3.65 0.83
N GLU A 12 -5.68 3.97 -0.47
CA GLU A 12 -6.50 3.26 -1.44
C GLU A 12 -6.15 1.77 -1.54
N ASN A 13 -4.85 1.44 -1.61
CA ASN A 13 -4.41 0.04 -1.65
C ASN A 13 -4.73 -0.69 -0.34
N ARG A 14 -4.55 -0.02 0.80
CA ARG A 14 -4.88 -0.58 2.12
C ARG A 14 -6.37 -0.92 2.22
N LYS A 15 -7.25 -0.03 1.77
CA LYS A 15 -8.70 -0.29 1.74
C LYS A 15 -9.04 -1.48 0.85
N ASN A 16 -8.51 -1.53 -0.37
CA ASN A 16 -8.74 -2.63 -1.29
C ASN A 16 -8.25 -3.99 -0.72
N MET A 17 -7.11 -4.00 -0.04
CA MET A 17 -6.57 -5.19 0.63
C MET A 17 -7.52 -5.70 1.71
N ILE A 18 -8.03 -4.78 2.55
CA ILE A 18 -8.94 -5.10 3.65
C ILE A 18 -10.28 -5.60 3.10
N GLU A 19 -10.88 -4.87 2.15
CA GLU A 19 -12.15 -5.27 1.54
C GLU A 19 -12.03 -6.64 0.88
N LEU A 20 -10.96 -6.88 0.14
CA LEU A 20 -10.74 -8.18 -0.50
C LEU A 20 -10.48 -9.28 0.54
N GLY A 21 -9.64 -9.04 1.53
CA GLY A 21 -9.33 -10.01 2.59
C GLY A 21 -10.54 -10.37 3.46
N LEU A 22 -11.45 -9.42 3.68
CA LEU A 22 -12.74 -9.67 4.35
C LEU A 22 -13.72 -10.44 3.46
N SER A 23 -13.70 -10.20 2.15
CA SER A 23 -14.60 -10.88 1.20
C SER A 23 -14.15 -12.29 0.79
N SER A 24 -12.84 -12.57 0.84
CA SER A 24 -12.26 -13.87 0.52
C SER A 24 -11.47 -14.43 1.70
N SER A 25 -10.18 -14.14 1.78
CA SER A 25 -9.28 -14.50 2.87
C SER A 25 -7.98 -13.72 2.75
N PHE A 26 -7.30 -13.47 3.85
CA PHE A 26 -5.99 -12.81 3.84
C PHE A 26 -4.87 -13.65 3.21
N ILE A 27 -5.09 -14.94 2.99
CA ILE A 27 -4.16 -15.82 2.25
C ILE A 27 -4.44 -15.88 0.75
N ASP A 28 -5.49 -15.19 0.28
CA ASP A 28 -5.79 -15.08 -1.15
C ASP A 28 -4.61 -14.42 -1.87
N GLU A 29 -4.16 -15.03 -2.98
CA GLU A 29 -3.04 -14.55 -3.77
C GLU A 29 -3.22 -13.08 -4.19
N ARG A 30 -4.46 -12.65 -4.43
CA ARG A 30 -4.78 -11.27 -4.77
C ARG A 30 -4.54 -10.33 -3.59
N VAL A 31 -4.89 -10.75 -2.37
CA VAL A 31 -4.62 -9.98 -1.13
C VAL A 31 -3.12 -9.91 -0.88
N ILE A 32 -2.40 -11.02 -1.07
CA ILE A 32 -0.93 -11.08 -0.98
C ILE A 32 -0.30 -10.13 -2.00
N ASN A 33 -0.79 -10.10 -3.24
CA ASN A 33 -0.29 -9.19 -4.27
C ASN A 33 -0.53 -7.72 -3.92
N ILE A 34 -1.70 -7.37 -3.36
CA ILE A 34 -1.98 -6.01 -2.88
C ILE A 34 -1.05 -5.67 -1.71
N SER A 35 -0.81 -6.58 -0.77
CA SER A 35 0.14 -6.40 0.34
C SER A 35 1.56 -6.10 -0.18
N ASN A 36 2.04 -6.87 -1.15
CA ASN A 36 3.35 -6.64 -1.78
C ASN A 36 3.45 -5.28 -2.49
N GLN A 37 2.35 -4.79 -3.05
CA GLN A 37 2.29 -3.45 -3.64
C GLN A 37 2.29 -2.36 -2.56
N LEU A 38 1.58 -2.58 -1.46
CA LEU A 38 1.55 -1.68 -0.32
C LEU A 38 2.94 -1.49 0.28
N ASP A 39 3.70 -2.57 0.48
CA ASP A 39 5.09 -2.51 0.97
C ASP A 39 5.99 -1.67 0.07
N LYS A 40 5.87 -1.82 -1.26
CA LYS A 40 6.63 -1.02 -2.23
C LYS A 40 6.26 0.46 -2.16
N LEU A 41 4.99 0.79 -1.93
CA LEU A 41 4.52 2.17 -1.78
C LEU A 41 5.02 2.78 -0.46
N LEU A 42 4.93 2.04 0.64
CA LEU A 42 5.44 2.44 1.95
C LEU A 42 6.96 2.69 1.89
N TYR A 43 7.72 1.81 1.26
CA TYR A 43 9.16 2.00 1.07
C TYR A 43 9.49 3.26 0.26
N LYS A 44 8.75 3.51 -0.82
CA LYS A 44 8.91 4.75 -1.63
C LYS A 44 8.59 5.99 -0.84
N TYR A 45 7.49 5.97 -0.07
CA TYR A 45 7.11 7.07 0.80
C TYR A 45 8.18 7.34 1.86
N GLN A 46 8.63 6.29 2.56
CA GLN A 46 9.72 6.36 3.53
C GLN A 46 10.99 6.97 2.92
N THR A 47 11.36 6.52 1.72
CA THR A 47 12.53 7.05 1.00
C THR A 47 12.39 8.55 0.72
N ILE A 48 11.21 9.03 0.35
CA ILE A 48 10.97 10.45 0.05
C ILE A 48 11.01 11.30 1.32
N ILE A 49 10.39 10.84 2.41
CA ILE A 49 10.39 11.59 3.67
C ILE A 49 11.78 11.62 4.31
N THR A 50 12.55 10.52 4.21
CA THR A 50 13.91 10.43 4.77
C THR A 50 14.93 11.18 3.92
N LYS A 51 14.77 11.25 2.58
CA LYS A 51 15.63 12.08 1.71
C LYS A 51 15.32 13.58 1.75
N LYS A 52 14.20 13.97 2.38
CA LYS A 52 13.82 15.38 2.59
C LYS A 52 14.41 15.96 3.89
N GLN A 53 15.05 15.14 4.73
CA GLN A 53 15.86 15.58 5.88
C GLN A 53 17.31 15.82 5.45
#